data_AF-A0A538U0C2-F1
#
_entry.id   AF-A0A538U0C2-F1
#
_cell.length_a   1.000
_cell.length_b   1.000
_cell.length_c   1.000
_cell.angle_alpha   90.00
_cell.angle_beta   90.00
_cell.angle_gamma   90.00
#
_symmetry.space_group_name_H-M   'P 1'
#
loop_
_entity.id
_entity.type
_entity.pdbx_description
1 polymer ?
#
loop_
_entity_poly.entity_id
_entity_poly.type
_entity_poly.pdbx_seq_one_letter_code
_entity_poly.pdbx_strand_id
1 'polypeptide(L)'
;MSRWTVARIVDGRRRASLVELAAIGAAVARDIRMHAYPAGDPIRDAGQQRLLDRFRARLHTGLAVRTEVPLPIESDLRAWDAVVRGADWRRPAEAETVLDDIQALERRLALKVRDGGVDGVILVIADTARNRLALAAAPGSFLGFDRNARRVLSALANGRDPGGSSLILL
;
A
#
# COMPACT_ATOMS: atom_id res chain seq x y z
N MET A 1 -15.46 -22.46 -28.73
CA MET A 1 -15.89 -21.05 -28.64
C MET A 1 -15.63 -20.38 -29.98
N SER A 2 -16.52 -19.52 -30.48
CA SER A 2 -16.30 -18.88 -31.80
C SER A 2 -15.29 -17.72 -31.70
N ARG A 3 -14.55 -17.44 -32.78
CA ARG A 3 -13.59 -16.33 -32.86
C ARG A 3 -14.26 -14.96 -32.62
N TRP A 4 -15.52 -14.80 -33.05
CA TRP A 4 -16.34 -13.62 -32.79
C TRP A 4 -16.70 -13.44 -31.31
N THR A 5 -16.95 -14.56 -30.61
CA THR A 5 -17.24 -14.54 -29.16
C THR A 5 -16.01 -14.06 -28.37
N VAL A 6 -14.83 -14.58 -28.72
CA VAL A 6 -13.57 -14.20 -28.05
C VAL A 6 -13.25 -12.73 -28.29
N ALA A 7 -13.39 -12.22 -29.52
CA ALA A 7 -13.15 -10.81 -29.83
C ALA A 7 -14.03 -9.87 -28.99
N ARG A 8 -15.34 -10.18 -28.87
CA ARG A 8 -16.25 -9.38 -28.06
C ARG A 8 -15.96 -9.40 -26.55
N ILE A 9 -15.39 -10.50 -26.05
CA ILE A 9 -14.91 -10.60 -24.66
C ILE A 9 -13.68 -9.71 -24.47
N VAL A 10 -12.71 -9.79 -25.37
CA VAL A 10 -11.47 -8.99 -25.30
C VAL A 10 -11.76 -7.49 -25.43
N ASP A 11 -12.71 -7.11 -26.29
CA ASP A 11 -13.14 -5.71 -26.47
C ASP A 11 -14.05 -5.18 -25.34
N GLY A 12 -14.31 -5.97 -24.28
CA GLY A 12 -15.17 -5.57 -23.16
C GLY A 12 -16.67 -5.44 -23.49
N ARG A 13 -17.07 -5.77 -24.72
CA ARG A 13 -18.46 -5.69 -25.21
C ARG A 13 -19.35 -6.85 -24.73
N ARG A 14 -18.76 -7.78 -23.98
CA ARG A 14 -19.45 -8.91 -23.37
C ARG A 14 -18.67 -9.38 -22.14
N ARG A 15 -19.36 -9.61 -21.03
CA ARG A 15 -18.77 -10.28 -19.87
C ARG A 15 -18.47 -11.75 -20.22
N ALA A 16 -17.28 -12.20 -19.85
CA ALA A 16 -16.91 -13.60 -19.92
C ALA A 16 -17.41 -14.35 -18.67
N SER A 17 -17.85 -15.58 -18.87
CA SER A 17 -17.99 -16.53 -17.76
C SER A 17 -16.62 -17.05 -17.30
N LEU A 18 -16.58 -17.60 -16.09
CA LEU A 18 -15.41 -18.29 -15.54
C LEU A 18 -14.86 -19.37 -16.49
N VAL A 19 -15.77 -20.18 -17.03
CA VAL A 19 -15.44 -21.28 -17.96
C VAL A 19 -14.80 -20.74 -19.25
N GLU A 20 -15.27 -19.59 -19.75
CA GLU A 20 -14.72 -18.97 -20.94
C GLU A 20 -13.34 -18.38 -20.70
N LEU A 21 -13.12 -17.76 -19.54
CA LEU A 21 -11.79 -17.28 -19.14
C LEU A 21 -10.79 -18.44 -19.03
N ALA A 22 -11.21 -19.55 -18.40
CA ALA A 22 -10.40 -20.76 -18.31
C ALA A 22 -10.05 -21.35 -19.69
N ALA A 23 -11.04 -21.43 -20.59
CA ALA A 23 -10.83 -21.94 -21.94
C ALA A 23 -9.91 -21.04 -22.78
N ILE A 24 -10.03 -19.71 -22.64
CA ILE A 24 -9.13 -18.75 -23.30
C ILE A 24 -7.70 -18.90 -22.76
N GLY A 25 -7.52 -18.95 -21.43
CA GLY A 25 -6.21 -19.12 -20.81
C GLY A 25 -5.52 -20.42 -21.23
N ALA A 26 -6.25 -21.53 -21.21
CA ALA A 26 -5.75 -22.82 -21.68
C ALA A 26 -5.30 -22.78 -23.16
N ALA A 27 -6.06 -22.11 -24.02
CA ALA A 27 -5.72 -21.99 -25.45
C ALA A 27 -4.42 -21.20 -25.71
N VAL A 28 -4.00 -20.34 -24.78
CA VAL A 28 -2.76 -19.56 -24.88
C VAL A 28 -1.67 -20.03 -23.91
N ALA A 29 -1.81 -21.24 -23.37
CA ALA A 29 -0.88 -21.84 -22.39
C ALA A 29 -0.59 -20.91 -21.19
N ARG A 30 -1.65 -20.30 -20.63
CA ARG A 30 -1.58 -19.45 -19.42
C ARG A 30 -2.42 -20.04 -18.29
N ASP A 31 -1.86 -20.02 -17.09
CA ASP A 31 -2.61 -20.30 -15.87
C ASP A 31 -3.50 -19.11 -15.51
N ILE A 32 -4.76 -19.40 -15.18
CA ILE A 32 -5.72 -18.41 -14.70
C ILE A 32 -5.64 -18.41 -13.17
N ARG A 33 -5.17 -17.31 -12.58
CA ARG A 33 -5.30 -17.07 -11.14
C ARG A 33 -6.52 -16.21 -10.86
N MET A 34 -7.31 -16.61 -9.88
CA MET A 34 -8.53 -15.90 -9.51
C MET A 34 -8.58 -15.71 -8.01
N HIS A 35 -8.89 -14.49 -7.60
CA HIS A 35 -9.13 -14.14 -6.22
C HIS A 35 -10.54 -13.59 -6.13
N ALA A 36 -11.38 -14.23 -5.32
CA ALA A 36 -12.68 -13.68 -4.98
C ALA A 36 -12.49 -12.64 -3.87
N TYR A 37 -12.92 -11.41 -4.12
CA TYR A 37 -12.95 -10.36 -3.12
C TYR A 37 -14.42 -10.09 -2.72
N PRO A 38 -14.72 -9.80 -1.45
CA PRO A 38 -16.04 -9.35 -1.04
C PRO A 38 -16.46 -8.13 -1.86
N ALA A 39 -17.72 -8.09 -2.31
CA ALA A 39 -18.27 -6.90 -2.95
C ALA A 39 -18.55 -5.83 -1.87
N GLY A 40 -18.02 -4.62 -2.07
CA GLY A 40 -18.15 -3.47 -1.16
C GLY A 40 -16.99 -2.48 -1.35
N ASP A 41 -17.02 -1.35 -0.65
CA ASP A 41 -15.82 -0.52 -0.49
C ASP A 41 -14.66 -1.41 -0.06
N PRO A 42 -13.41 -1.16 -0.50
CA PRO A 42 -12.26 -1.88 0.02
C PRO A 42 -12.30 -1.73 1.54
N ILE A 43 -12.79 -2.76 2.21
CA ILE A 43 -12.73 -2.87 3.65
C ILE A 43 -11.24 -2.92 3.89
N ARG A 44 -10.64 -1.77 4.25
CA ARG A 44 -9.39 -1.76 4.99
C ARG A 44 -9.56 -2.85 6.03
N ASP A 45 -8.66 -3.82 6.06
CA ASP A 45 -8.68 -4.81 7.13
C ASP A 45 -8.79 -4.01 8.44
N ALA A 46 -9.77 -4.31 9.29
CA ALA A 46 -9.98 -3.59 10.54
C ALA A 46 -8.68 -3.50 11.36
N GLY A 47 -7.73 -4.41 11.13
CA GLY A 47 -6.34 -4.29 11.59
C GLY A 47 -5.60 -3.04 11.09
N GLN A 48 -5.58 -2.80 9.77
CA GLN A 48 -4.92 -1.63 9.17
C GLN A 48 -5.55 -0.32 9.65
N GLN A 49 -6.88 -0.25 9.71
CA GLN A 49 -7.57 0.95 10.21
C GLN A 49 -7.19 1.23 11.67
N ARG A 50 -7.21 0.21 12.54
CA ARG A 50 -6.76 0.35 13.93
C ARG A 50 -5.29 0.77 14.04
N LEU A 51 -4.42 0.25 13.18
CA LEU A 51 -3.01 0.64 13.14
C LEU A 51 -2.83 2.10 12.73
N LEU A 52 -3.54 2.55 11.69
CA LEU A 52 -3.56 3.95 11.27
C LEU A 52 -4.12 4.87 12.35
N ASP A 53 -5.15 4.44 13.09
CA ASP A 53 -5.70 5.22 14.20
C ASP A 53 -4.71 5.34 15.36
N ARG A 54 -3.99 4.25 15.71
CA ARG A 54 -2.86 4.32 16.66
C ARG A 54 -1.79 5.29 16.19
N PHE A 55 -1.45 5.27 14.90
CA PHE A 55 -0.48 6.18 14.31
C PHE A 55 -0.95 7.63 14.40
N ARG A 56 -2.20 7.92 14.02
CA ARG A 56 -2.79 9.27 14.10
C ARG A 56 -2.79 9.82 15.51
N ALA A 57 -3.06 8.98 16.51
CA ALA A 57 -3.01 9.38 17.92
C ALA A 57 -1.61 9.82 18.40
N ARG A 58 -0.54 9.56 17.62
CA ARG A 58 0.83 10.03 17.90
C ARG A 58 1.18 11.34 17.20
N LEU A 59 0.34 11.85 16.31
CA LEU A 59 0.61 13.05 15.54
C LEU A 59 0.25 14.30 16.33
N HIS A 60 0.99 15.38 16.08
CA HIS A 60 0.61 16.70 16.59
C HIS A 60 -0.77 17.11 16.05
N THR A 61 -1.60 17.73 16.88
CA THR A 61 -2.99 18.14 16.53
C THR A 61 -3.06 19.15 15.39
N GLY A 62 -1.99 19.91 15.17
CA GLY A 62 -1.85 20.83 14.04
C GLY A 62 -1.51 20.18 12.70
N LEU A 63 -1.27 18.86 12.65
CA LEU A 63 -1.06 18.14 11.40
C LEU A 63 -2.39 17.66 10.82
N ALA A 64 -2.61 17.95 9.53
CA ALA A 64 -3.77 17.44 8.82
C ALA A 64 -3.49 16.02 8.32
N VAL A 65 -4.48 15.12 8.43
CA VAL A 65 -4.38 13.75 7.92
C VAL A 65 -5.53 13.50 6.95
N ARG A 66 -5.20 13.09 5.74
CA ARG A 66 -6.17 12.60 4.74
C ARG A 66 -5.95 11.13 4.47
N THR A 67 -7.01 10.37 4.28
CA THR A 67 -6.97 8.93 3.97
C THR A 67 -7.30 8.66 2.52
N GLU A 68 -6.89 7.48 2.02
CA GLU A 68 -7.20 7.04 0.65
C GLU A 68 -6.85 8.12 -0.37
N VAL A 69 -5.65 8.67 -0.27
CA VAL A 69 -5.23 9.79 -1.12
C VAL A 69 -4.72 9.21 -2.44
N PRO A 70 -5.44 9.39 -3.57
CA PRO A 70 -5.02 8.82 -4.84
C PRO A 70 -3.67 9.37 -5.27
N LEU A 71 -2.91 8.56 -6.01
CA LEU A 71 -1.72 9.04 -6.70
C LEU A 71 -2.14 10.06 -7.79
N PRO A 72 -1.28 11.04 -8.14
CA PRO A 72 -1.60 12.09 -9.10
C PRO A 72 -1.46 11.58 -10.55
N ILE A 73 -1.99 10.39 -10.85
CA ILE A 73 -1.97 9.75 -12.17
C ILE A 73 -3.40 9.49 -12.57
N GLU A 74 -3.78 10.02 -13.74
CA GLU A 74 -5.13 9.87 -14.27
C GLU A 74 -5.48 8.39 -14.47
N SER A 75 -6.68 8.00 -14.05
CA SER A 75 -7.19 6.61 -14.12
C SER A 75 -6.39 5.56 -13.34
N ASP A 76 -5.44 5.96 -12.49
CA ASP A 76 -4.77 5.07 -11.55
C ASP A 76 -5.60 4.91 -10.27
N LEU A 77 -5.85 3.66 -9.87
CA LEU A 77 -6.64 3.33 -8.68
C LEU A 77 -5.77 3.21 -7.42
N ARG A 78 -4.44 3.34 -7.52
CA ARG A 78 -3.55 3.30 -6.37
C ARG A 78 -3.73 4.56 -5.53
N ALA A 79 -3.86 4.38 -4.22
CA ALA A 79 -3.94 5.45 -3.24
C ALA A 79 -2.97 5.20 -2.08
N TRP A 80 -2.56 6.27 -1.40
CA TRP A 80 -1.89 6.20 -0.10
C TRP A 80 -2.91 5.95 1.01
N ASP A 81 -2.61 5.05 1.94
CA ASP A 81 -3.49 4.78 3.08
C ASP A 81 -3.76 6.05 3.89
N ALA A 82 -2.72 6.85 4.11
CA ALA A 82 -2.84 8.19 4.66
C ALA A 82 -1.79 9.15 4.11
N VAL A 83 -2.06 10.44 4.17
CA VAL A 83 -1.08 11.50 3.94
C VAL A 83 -1.17 12.48 5.10
N VAL A 84 -0.05 12.62 5.81
CA VAL A 84 0.15 13.62 6.85
C VAL A 84 0.65 14.90 6.18
N ARG A 85 0.06 16.04 6.54
CA ARG A 85 0.45 17.36 6.03
C ARG A 85 0.76 18.30 7.19
N GLY A 86 1.96 18.87 7.16
CA GLY A 86 2.33 20.04 7.94
C GLY A 86 2.18 21.31 7.12
N ALA A 87 2.80 22.41 7.58
CA ALA A 87 2.75 23.70 6.90
C ALA A 87 3.32 23.62 5.47
N ASP A 88 4.56 23.14 5.34
CA ASP A 88 5.31 23.20 4.07
C ASP A 88 5.74 21.80 3.58
N TRP A 89 5.22 20.74 4.21
CA TRP A 89 5.61 19.37 3.91
C TRP A 89 4.40 18.43 3.93
N ARG A 90 4.51 17.35 3.16
CA ARG A 90 3.56 16.23 3.18
C ARG A 90 4.33 14.93 3.19
N ARG A 91 3.84 13.96 3.95
CA ARG A 91 4.42 12.62 3.98
C ARG A 91 3.30 11.57 3.93
N PRO A 92 3.27 10.73 2.88
CA PRO A 92 2.37 9.59 2.87
C PRO A 92 2.76 8.58 3.95
N ALA A 93 1.77 7.83 4.41
CA ALA A 93 1.92 6.71 5.31
C ALA A 93 1.19 5.49 4.75
N GLU A 94 1.80 4.32 4.88
CA GLU A 94 1.27 3.02 4.47
C GLU A 94 1.28 2.07 5.66
N ALA A 95 0.19 1.36 5.89
CA ALA A 95 -0.02 0.50 7.05
C ALA A 95 0.03 -0.98 6.68
N GLU A 96 0.96 -1.72 7.28
CA GLU A 96 1.13 -3.15 7.06
C GLU A 96 0.95 -3.90 8.39
N THR A 97 -0.11 -4.70 8.50
CA THR A 97 -0.40 -5.50 9.70
C THR A 97 0.42 -6.77 9.77
N VAL A 98 0.79 -7.33 8.61
CA VAL A 98 1.57 -8.55 8.47
C VAL A 98 2.61 -8.37 7.38
N LEU A 99 3.87 -8.67 7.70
CA LEU A 99 4.95 -8.74 6.72
C LEU A 99 5.10 -10.17 6.19
N ASP A 100 4.73 -10.37 4.94
CA ASP A 100 4.88 -11.66 4.24
C ASP A 100 6.02 -11.61 3.22
N ASP A 101 5.91 -10.76 2.21
CA ASP A 101 6.94 -10.55 1.19
C ASP A 101 7.51 -9.13 1.28
N ILE A 102 8.61 -9.00 2.01
CA ILE A 102 9.27 -7.72 2.24
C ILE A 102 9.81 -7.13 0.94
N GLN A 103 10.35 -7.95 0.04
CA GLN A 103 10.90 -7.46 -1.23
C GLN A 103 9.79 -6.94 -2.15
N ALA A 104 8.63 -7.61 -2.18
CA ALA A 104 7.47 -7.13 -2.91
C ALA A 104 6.92 -5.83 -2.31
N LEU A 105 6.88 -5.72 -0.98
CA LEU A 105 6.48 -4.49 -0.27
C LEU A 105 7.42 -3.33 -0.62
N GLU A 106 8.74 -3.53 -0.55
CA GLU A 106 9.72 -2.52 -0.94
C GLU A 106 9.53 -2.03 -2.39
N ARG A 107 9.38 -2.97 -3.33
CA ARG A 107 9.16 -2.64 -4.75
C ARG A 107 7.87 -1.82 -4.94
N ARG A 108 6.79 -2.22 -4.27
CA ARG A 108 5.50 -1.53 -4.32
C ARG A 108 5.59 -0.11 -3.74
N LEU A 109 6.24 0.06 -2.59
CA LEU A 109 6.46 1.38 -1.99
C LEU A 109 7.33 2.27 -2.87
N ALA A 110 8.44 1.74 -3.40
CA ALA A 110 9.33 2.50 -4.28
C ALA A 110 8.60 3.02 -5.54
N LEU A 111 7.75 2.17 -6.15
CA LEU A 111 6.92 2.59 -7.28
C LEU A 111 5.92 3.67 -6.87
N LYS A 112 5.22 3.52 -5.74
CA LYS A 112 4.27 4.53 -5.27
C LYS A 112 4.97 5.85 -4.93
N VAL A 113 6.16 5.83 -4.33
CA VAL A 113 6.94 7.04 -4.04
C VAL A 113 7.31 7.77 -5.33
N ARG A 114 7.86 7.04 -6.32
CA ARG A 114 8.22 7.58 -7.63
C ARG A 114 7.02 8.20 -8.33
N ASP A 115 5.92 7.45 -8.39
CA ASP A 115 4.71 7.82 -9.12
C ASP A 115 3.87 8.89 -8.37
N GLY A 116 4.03 8.96 -7.05
CA GLY A 116 3.32 9.88 -6.17
C GLY A 116 3.91 11.28 -6.08
N GLY A 117 5.13 11.49 -6.59
CA GLY A 117 5.83 12.78 -6.49
C GLY A 117 6.01 13.23 -5.04
N VAL A 118 6.54 12.34 -4.21
CA VAL A 118 6.77 12.55 -2.77
C VAL A 118 8.21 12.21 -2.42
N ASP A 119 8.81 12.91 -1.45
CA ASP A 119 10.24 12.71 -1.12
C ASP A 119 10.48 11.52 -0.17
N GLY A 120 9.45 10.75 0.15
CA GLY A 120 9.53 9.60 1.06
C GLY A 120 8.18 9.15 1.56
N VAL A 121 8.17 8.03 2.29
CA VAL A 121 6.97 7.40 2.87
C VAL A 121 7.22 6.93 4.30
N ILE A 122 6.21 7.02 5.16
CA ILE A 122 6.22 6.42 6.51
C ILE A 122 5.57 5.04 6.40
N LEU A 123 6.37 3.98 6.49
CA LEU A 123 5.86 2.62 6.60
C LEU A 123 5.53 2.32 8.07
N VAL A 124 4.24 2.17 8.36
CA VAL A 124 3.71 1.85 9.68
C VAL A 124 3.43 0.36 9.74
N ILE A 125 4.14 -0.36 10.59
CA ILE A 125 4.04 -1.81 10.69
C ILE A 125 3.46 -2.17 12.05
N ALA A 126 2.52 -3.11 12.10
CA ALA A 126 2.01 -3.59 13.38
C ALA A 126 3.14 -4.22 14.20
N ASP A 127 3.26 -3.82 15.46
CA ASP A 127 4.28 -4.31 16.36
C ASP A 127 3.94 -5.71 16.90
N THR A 128 4.35 -6.73 16.14
CA THR A 128 4.15 -8.15 16.50
C THR A 128 5.46 -8.91 16.46
N ALA A 129 5.55 -10.00 17.23
CA ALA A 129 6.72 -10.88 17.21
C ALA A 129 7.03 -11.39 15.79
N ARG A 130 5.99 -11.74 15.02
CA ARG A 130 6.12 -12.15 13.61
C ARG A 130 6.76 -11.08 12.75
N ASN A 131 6.28 -9.84 12.81
CA ASN A 131 6.82 -8.75 11.99
C ASN A 131 8.25 -8.37 12.40
N ARG A 132 8.56 -8.41 13.70
CA ARG A 132 9.93 -8.21 14.19
C ARG A 132 10.89 -9.28 13.65
N LEU A 133 10.48 -10.55 13.67
CA LEU A 133 11.25 -11.66 13.11
C LEU A 133 11.43 -11.51 11.60
N ALA A 134 10.38 -11.14 10.87
CA ALA A 134 10.45 -10.92 9.43
C ALA A 134 11.45 -9.80 9.07
N LEU A 135 11.43 -8.67 9.79
CA LEU A 135 12.40 -7.59 9.61
C LEU A 135 13.82 -8.00 9.98
N ALA A 136 13.99 -8.80 11.04
CA ALA A 136 15.30 -9.32 11.44
C ALA A 136 15.88 -10.30 10.41
N ALA A 137 15.03 -11.08 9.74
CA ALA A 137 15.42 -12.01 8.68
C ALA A 137 15.81 -11.30 7.37
N ALA A 138 15.43 -10.03 7.18
CA ALA A 138 15.72 -9.23 5.99
C ALA A 138 16.50 -7.94 6.35
N PRO A 139 17.75 -8.04 6.85
CA PRO A 139 18.52 -6.88 7.28
C PRO A 139 18.87 -5.92 6.13
N GLY A 140 18.92 -6.41 4.89
CA GLY A 140 19.18 -5.63 3.68
C GLY A 140 17.95 -4.93 3.09
N SER A 141 16.77 -5.10 3.68
CA SER A 141 15.56 -4.40 3.25
C SER A 141 15.47 -3.01 3.86
N PHE A 142 14.76 -2.10 3.21
CA PHE A 142 14.49 -0.73 3.61
C PHE A 142 15.76 0.05 3.98
N LEU A 143 16.88 -0.13 3.26
CA LEU A 143 18.16 0.52 3.58
C LEU A 143 18.08 2.06 3.61
N GLY A 144 17.20 2.65 2.81
CA GLY A 144 16.95 4.09 2.79
C GLY A 144 15.93 4.59 3.81
N PHE A 145 15.38 3.71 4.67
CA PHE A 145 14.37 4.09 5.66
C PHE A 145 15.04 4.37 7.00
N ASP A 146 14.66 5.47 7.64
CA ASP A 146 15.00 5.67 9.03
C ASP A 146 14.20 4.70 9.92
N ARG A 147 14.91 3.87 10.66
CA ARG A 147 14.37 2.85 11.58
C ARG A 147 14.29 3.32 13.04
N ASN A 148 14.74 4.54 13.34
CA ASN A 148 14.61 5.14 14.67
C ASN A 148 13.20 5.67 14.89
N ALA A 149 12.26 4.76 15.19
CA ALA A 149 10.86 5.09 15.41
C ALA A 149 10.65 6.17 16.47
N ARG A 150 11.49 6.22 17.52
CA ARG A 150 11.42 7.26 18.55
C ARG A 150 11.69 8.65 17.98
N ARG A 151 12.73 8.81 17.16
CA ARG A 151 13.06 10.08 16.50
C ARG A 151 11.92 10.52 15.57
N VAL A 152 11.45 9.60 14.73
CA VAL A 152 10.38 9.86 13.74
C VAL A 152 9.09 10.27 14.43
N LEU A 153 8.64 9.50 15.42
CA LEU A 153 7.42 9.81 16.17
C LEU A 153 7.58 11.09 16.99
N SER A 154 8.76 11.38 17.54
CA SER A 154 9.02 12.65 18.23
C SER A 154 8.93 13.84 17.27
N ALA A 155 9.46 13.75 16.06
CA ALA A 155 9.32 14.81 15.05
C ALA A 155 7.85 15.06 14.72
N LEU A 156 7.10 14.01 14.42
CA LEU A 156 5.67 14.07 14.10
C LEU A 156 4.80 14.58 15.25
N ALA A 157 5.07 14.14 16.48
CA ALA A 157 4.37 14.62 17.69
C ALA A 157 4.64 16.12 17.97
N ASN A 158 5.73 16.67 17.43
CA ASN A 158 6.05 18.09 17.48
C ASN A 158 5.68 18.85 16.19
N GLY A 159 4.92 18.23 15.28
CA GLY A 159 4.48 18.89 14.03
C GLY A 159 5.56 19.07 12.97
N ARG A 160 6.74 18.44 13.12
CA ARG A 160 7.89 18.59 12.23
C ARG A 160 7.94 17.48 11.19
N ASP A 161 8.52 17.80 10.03
CA ASP A 161 8.81 16.80 8.99
C ASP A 161 9.74 15.71 9.56
N PRO A 162 9.36 14.42 9.48
CA PRO A 162 10.25 13.34 9.90
C PRO A 162 11.49 13.21 8.99
N GLY A 163 11.52 13.86 7.84
CA GLY A 163 12.58 13.75 6.83
C GLY A 163 12.18 12.77 5.74
N GLY A 164 13.12 11.93 5.28
CA GLY A 164 12.87 10.95 4.21
C GLY A 164 11.96 9.77 4.61
N SER A 165 12.10 8.68 3.87
CA SER A 165 11.36 7.44 4.19
C SER A 165 11.70 6.94 5.59
N SER A 166 10.70 6.41 6.29
CA SER A 166 10.86 5.93 7.67
C SER A 166 10.01 4.70 7.94
N LEU A 167 10.47 3.85 8.85
CA LEU A 167 9.79 2.63 9.26
C LEU A 167 9.52 2.71 10.76
N ILE A 168 8.26 2.53 11.14
CA ILE A 168 7.83 2.52 12.54
C ILE A 168 7.07 1.24 12.87
N LEU A 169 7.34 0.69 14.05
CA LEU A 169 6.54 -0.40 14.65
C LEU A 169 5.58 0.22 15.68
N LEU A 170 4.28 -0.07 15.57
CA LEU A 170 3.21 0.48 16.42
C LEU A 170 2.13 -0.52 16.82
#